data_AF-A0A8J8FFK4-F1
#
_entry.id   AF-A0A8J8FFK4-F1
#
_cell.length_a   1.000
_cell.length_b   1.000
_cell.length_c   1.000
_cell.angle_alpha   90.00
_cell.angle_beta   90.00
_cell.angle_gamma   90.00
#
_symmetry.space_group_name_H-M   'P 1'
#
loop_
_entity.id
_entity.type
_entity.pdbx_description
1 polymer ?
#
loop_
_entity_poly.entity_id
_entity_poly.type
_entity_poly.pdbx_seq_one_letter_code
_entity_poly.pdbx_strand_id
1 'polypeptide(L)'
;MFKSYFKNPSLLFLLAGNLYCLWYYQHHPGGFVTVVWVYWFQSIIIGLFNFIDLLTIKKFDGSTLKLNDEPVTPANKGCMAWFFLVHFGGFHLGYLVFLFIQFRITAIDTNFLLLAVLAFMAEAIVSFIRRKQQEKNTLINIGSLFFLPYLRIVPMHLMILLPAFLNLQPSIVFLVLKTIADLLSFALYQHLFNKSRTDNTSLM
;
A
#
# COMPACT_ATOMS: atom_id res chain seq x y z
N MET A 1 12.77 -15.94 -12.81
CA MET A 1 12.34 -15.39 -11.49
C MET A 1 10.87 -14.95 -11.43
N PHE A 2 10.26 -14.39 -12.48
CA PHE A 2 8.85 -13.92 -12.44
C PHE A 2 7.77 -15.00 -12.22
N LYS A 3 7.98 -16.26 -12.64
CA LYS A 3 6.98 -17.35 -12.54
C LYS A 3 6.60 -17.76 -11.09
N SER A 4 7.40 -17.40 -10.08
CA SER A 4 7.13 -17.78 -8.67
C SER A 4 6.14 -16.82 -7.99
N TYR A 5 6.19 -15.53 -8.33
CA TYR A 5 5.35 -14.50 -7.71
C TYR A 5 3.86 -14.61 -8.10
N PHE A 6 3.58 -14.97 -9.37
CA PHE A 6 2.21 -15.17 -9.86
C PHE A 6 1.51 -16.41 -9.28
N LYS A 7 2.20 -17.26 -8.52
CA LYS A 7 1.58 -18.38 -7.78
C LYS A 7 1.15 -17.99 -6.37
N ASN A 8 1.44 -16.77 -5.92
CA ASN A 8 1.04 -16.33 -4.58
C ASN A 8 -0.45 -15.93 -4.60
N PRO A 9 -1.33 -16.66 -3.90
CA PRO A 9 -2.77 -16.41 -3.92
C PRO A 9 -3.14 -15.01 -3.40
N SER A 10 -2.37 -14.46 -2.46
CA SER A 10 -2.57 -13.10 -1.95
C SER A 10 -2.28 -12.03 -3.01
N LEU A 11 -1.22 -12.24 -3.81
CA LEU A 11 -0.88 -11.31 -4.89
C LEU A 11 -1.95 -11.32 -5.98
N LEU A 12 -2.43 -12.51 -6.36
CA LEU A 12 -3.51 -12.65 -7.33
C LEU A 12 -4.81 -12.03 -6.83
N PHE A 13 -5.14 -12.20 -5.55
CA PHE A 13 -6.32 -11.57 -4.95
C PHE A 13 -6.22 -10.03 -4.95
N LEU A 14 -5.06 -9.48 -4.56
CA LEU A 14 -4.84 -8.03 -4.60
C LEU A 14 -4.94 -7.48 -6.03
N LEU A 15 -4.37 -8.20 -7.00
CA LEU A 15 -4.44 -7.81 -8.40
C LEU A 15 -5.88 -7.89 -8.93
N ALA A 16 -6.61 -8.95 -8.61
CA ALA A 16 -8.03 -9.10 -8.96
C ALA A 16 -8.89 -8.02 -8.30
N GLY A 17 -8.67 -7.71 -7.02
CA GLY A 17 -9.37 -6.63 -6.32
C GLY A 17 -9.12 -5.26 -6.96
N ASN A 18 -7.87 -4.95 -7.31
CA ASN A 18 -7.53 -3.69 -7.98
C ASN A 18 -8.18 -3.60 -9.38
N LEU A 19 -8.16 -4.71 -10.15
CA LEU A 19 -8.82 -4.77 -11.45
C LEU A 19 -10.35 -4.65 -11.33
N TYR A 20 -10.94 -5.23 -10.29
CA TYR A 20 -12.36 -5.11 -10.01
C TYR A 20 -12.76 -3.68 -9.65
N CYS A 21 -11.97 -2.98 -8.84
CA CYS A 21 -12.16 -1.55 -8.57
C CYS A 21 -12.03 -0.70 -9.84
N LEU A 22 -11.08 -1.02 -10.73
CA LEU A 22 -10.93 -0.32 -12.01
C LEU A 22 -12.14 -0.53 -12.92
N TRP A 23 -12.59 -1.78 -13.06
CA TRP A 23 -13.79 -2.13 -13.82
C TRP A 23 -15.04 -1.43 -13.27
N TYR A 24 -15.20 -1.42 -11.93
CA TYR A 24 -16.31 -0.76 -11.27
C TYR A 24 -16.33 0.75 -11.55
N TYR A 25 -15.17 1.42 -11.45
CA TYR A 25 -15.04 2.84 -11.77
C TYR A 25 -15.38 3.18 -13.23
N GLN A 26 -14.98 2.33 -14.18
CA GLN A 26 -15.30 2.53 -15.60
C GLN A 26 -16.81 2.48 -15.88
N HIS A 27 -17.55 1.64 -15.15
CA HIS A 27 -19.00 1.48 -15.32
C HIS A 27 -19.82 2.42 -14.42
N HIS A 28 -19.20 2.98 -13.38
CA HIS A 28 -19.84 3.91 -12.43
C HIS A 28 -18.94 5.15 -12.24
N PRO A 29 -19.13 6.22 -13.04
CA PRO A 29 -18.31 7.43 -12.95
C PRO A 29 -18.35 8.11 -11.57
N GLY A 30 -19.45 7.98 -10.82
CA GLY A 30 -19.57 8.41 -9.41
C GLY A 30 -19.01 7.42 -8.39
N GLY A 31 -18.62 6.23 -8.83
CA GLY A 31 -18.13 5.12 -7.99
C GLY A 31 -16.74 5.35 -7.40
N PHE A 32 -16.02 6.38 -7.83
CA PHE A 32 -14.70 6.73 -7.29
C PHE A 32 -14.71 6.90 -5.78
N VAL A 33 -15.74 7.57 -5.24
CA VAL A 33 -15.92 7.76 -3.79
C VAL A 33 -15.96 6.40 -3.08
N THR A 34 -16.72 5.45 -3.62
CA THR A 34 -16.83 4.09 -3.08
C THR A 34 -15.47 3.38 -3.08
N VAL A 35 -14.72 3.49 -4.19
CA VAL A 35 -13.40 2.87 -4.33
C VAL A 35 -12.40 3.45 -3.32
N VAL A 36 -12.42 4.77 -3.07
CA VAL A 36 -11.58 5.41 -2.05
C VAL A 36 -11.87 4.87 -0.66
N TRP A 37 -13.16 4.73 -0.31
CA TRP A 37 -13.56 4.12 0.97
C TRP A 37 -13.11 2.66 1.08
N VAL A 38 -13.22 1.87 0.01
CA VAL A 38 -12.73 0.48 -0.03
C VAL A 38 -11.23 0.41 0.29
N TYR A 39 -10.40 1.23 -0.36
CA TYR A 39 -8.96 1.24 -0.11
C TYR A 39 -8.60 1.74 1.31
N TRP A 40 -9.35 2.69 1.84
CA TRP A 40 -9.16 3.15 3.22
C TRP A 40 -9.41 2.02 4.22
N PHE A 41 -10.53 1.29 4.10
CA PHE A 41 -10.81 0.13 4.95
C PHE A 41 -9.77 -0.98 4.76
N GLN A 42 -9.37 -1.27 3.52
CA GLN A 42 -8.31 -2.24 3.24
C GLN A 42 -7.02 -1.88 3.98
N SER A 43 -6.62 -0.61 3.99
CA SER A 43 -5.43 -0.14 4.70
C SER A 43 -5.53 -0.33 6.21
N ILE A 44 -6.69 -0.04 6.80
CA ILE A 44 -6.94 -0.27 8.24
C ILE A 44 -6.83 -1.75 8.59
N ILE A 45 -7.46 -2.62 7.79
CA ILE A 45 -7.40 -4.07 8.00
C ILE A 45 -5.95 -4.55 7.99
N ILE A 46 -5.18 -4.15 6.97
CA ILE A 46 -3.76 -4.51 6.87
C ILE A 46 -2.97 -3.97 8.06
N GLY A 47 -3.20 -2.72 8.46
CA GLY A 47 -2.56 -2.11 9.62
C GLY A 47 -2.86 -2.85 10.92
N LEU A 48 -4.10 -3.26 11.15
CA LEU A 48 -4.50 -4.04 12.32
C LEU A 48 -3.78 -5.40 12.37
N PHE A 49 -3.77 -6.15 11.26
CA PHE A 49 -3.06 -7.42 11.21
C PHE A 49 -1.55 -7.24 11.34
N ASN A 50 -0.99 -6.14 10.83
CA ASN A 50 0.42 -5.81 11.00
C ASN A 50 0.77 -5.49 12.46
N PHE A 51 -0.10 -4.77 13.17
CA PHE A 51 0.04 -4.54 14.61
C PHE A 51 0.03 -5.85 15.40
N ILE A 52 -0.92 -6.75 15.09
CA ILE A 52 -0.97 -8.08 15.71
C ILE A 52 0.30 -8.88 15.37
N ASP A 53 0.79 -8.80 14.13
CA ASP A 53 2.04 -9.44 13.72
C ASP A 53 3.24 -8.92 14.54
N LEU A 54 3.40 -7.60 14.69
CA LEU A 54 4.45 -6.99 15.50
C LEU A 54 4.41 -7.42 16.98
N LEU A 55 3.22 -7.59 17.56
CA LEU A 55 3.07 -8.07 18.94
C LEU A 55 3.46 -9.55 19.08
N THR A 56 3.01 -10.37 18.14
CA THR A 56 3.06 -11.84 18.26
C THR A 56 4.30 -12.48 17.66
N ILE A 57 5.13 -11.70 16.92
CA ILE A 57 6.34 -12.22 16.30
C ILE A 57 7.34 -12.74 17.34
N LYS A 58 7.90 -13.93 17.06
CA LYS A 58 8.81 -14.64 17.97
C LYS A 58 10.27 -14.58 17.53
N LYS A 59 10.52 -14.78 16.24
CA LYS A 59 11.87 -14.78 15.65
C LYS A 59 11.99 -13.58 14.71
N PHE A 60 12.76 -12.58 15.11
CA PHE A 60 12.96 -11.39 14.29
C PHE A 60 14.38 -10.85 14.41
N ASP A 61 14.78 -10.12 13.38
CA ASP A 61 15.98 -9.30 13.37
C ASP A 61 15.61 -7.86 13.71
N GLY A 62 16.21 -7.36 14.80
CA GLY A 62 16.03 -6.01 15.33
C GLY A 62 17.00 -4.97 14.76
N SER A 63 17.99 -5.37 13.96
CA SER A 63 19.10 -4.50 13.54
C SER A 63 18.68 -3.25 12.76
N THR A 64 17.57 -3.32 12.03
CA THR A 64 17.10 -2.25 11.14
C THR A 64 16.15 -1.24 11.80
N LEU A 65 15.73 -1.49 13.04
CA LEU A 65 14.85 -0.60 13.77
C LEU A 65 15.47 -0.32 15.14
N LYS A 66 15.71 0.95 15.43
CA LYS A 66 16.37 1.37 16.67
C LYS A 66 15.39 2.05 17.61
N LEU A 67 15.57 1.81 18.90
CA LEU A 67 14.91 2.52 19.99
C LEU A 67 16.00 3.02 20.94
N ASN A 68 16.13 4.34 21.08
CA ASN A 68 17.22 5.00 21.82
C ASN A 68 18.62 4.54 21.34
N ASP A 69 18.84 4.59 20.02
CA ASP A 69 20.07 4.15 19.32
C ASP A 69 20.43 2.65 19.40
N GLU A 70 19.69 1.88 20.19
CA GLU A 70 19.85 0.43 20.34
C GLU A 70 18.87 -0.36 19.46
N PRO A 71 19.26 -1.53 18.92
CA PRO A 71 18.35 -2.41 18.17
C PRO A 71 17.13 -2.84 19.00
N VAL A 72 15.99 -3.03 18.32
CA VAL A 72 14.79 -3.55 18.98
C VAL A 72 15.01 -5.01 19.41
N THR A 73 14.70 -5.29 20.67
CA THR A 73 14.79 -6.59 21.33
C THR A 73 13.39 -7.15 21.68
N PRO A 74 13.28 -8.41 22.08
CA PRO A 74 12.00 -8.98 22.52
C PRO A 74 11.36 -8.26 23.71
N ALA A 75 12.14 -7.56 24.55
CA ALA A 75 11.64 -6.83 25.71
C ALA A 75 10.91 -5.53 25.34
N ASN A 76 11.37 -4.85 24.28
CA ASN A 76 10.85 -3.54 23.86
C ASN A 76 10.04 -3.59 22.55
N LYS A 77 9.89 -4.77 21.91
CA LYS A 77 9.03 -4.95 20.71
C LYS A 77 7.59 -4.45 20.91
N GLY A 78 7.05 -4.60 22.13
CA GLY A 78 5.68 -4.17 22.46
C GLY A 78 5.53 -2.65 22.36
N CYS A 79 6.55 -1.91 22.79
CA CYS A 79 6.60 -0.46 22.63
C CYS A 79 6.53 -0.06 21.15
N MET A 80 7.30 -0.74 20.29
CA MET A 80 7.27 -0.48 18.85
C MET A 80 5.94 -0.82 18.20
N ALA A 81 5.28 -1.90 18.61
CA ALA A 81 3.95 -2.24 18.11
C ALA A 81 2.92 -1.18 18.51
N TRP A 82 2.93 -0.69 19.75
CA TRP A 82 2.02 0.36 20.18
C TRP A 82 2.32 1.70 19.51
N PHE A 83 3.60 2.04 19.35
CA PHE A 83 4.01 3.20 18.56
C PHE A 83 3.49 3.10 17.12
N PHE A 84 3.62 1.93 16.48
CA PHE A 84 3.03 1.67 15.17
C PHE A 84 1.52 1.93 15.19
N LEU A 85 0.77 1.37 16.14
CA LEU A 85 -0.68 1.50 16.19
C LEU A 85 -1.11 2.96 16.32
N VAL A 86 -0.49 3.72 17.24
CA VAL A 86 -0.82 5.13 17.46
C VAL A 86 -0.41 5.99 16.28
N HIS A 87 0.79 5.78 15.72
CA HIS A 87 1.29 6.57 14.60
C HIS A 87 0.52 6.27 13.31
N PHE A 88 0.44 5.00 12.91
CA PHE A 88 -0.30 4.54 11.73
C PHE A 88 -1.80 4.84 11.85
N GLY A 89 -2.39 4.55 13.02
CA GLY A 89 -3.81 4.82 13.30
C GLY A 89 -4.11 6.31 13.32
N GLY A 90 -3.25 7.13 13.91
CA GLY A 90 -3.36 8.59 13.94
C GLY A 90 -3.42 9.19 12.54
N PHE A 91 -2.57 8.73 11.62
CA PHE A 91 -2.66 9.16 10.21
C PHE A 91 -3.99 8.75 9.56
N HIS A 92 -4.51 7.56 9.85
CA HIS A 92 -5.80 7.13 9.30
C HIS A 92 -6.97 7.92 9.87
N LEU A 93 -6.92 8.31 11.14
CA LEU A 93 -7.91 9.19 11.76
C LEU A 93 -7.85 10.60 11.15
N GLY A 94 -6.65 11.15 10.94
CA GLY A 94 -6.47 12.40 10.21
C GLY A 94 -7.05 12.31 8.80
N TYR A 95 -6.73 11.23 8.07
CA TYR A 95 -7.25 10.97 6.72
C TYR A 95 -8.79 10.85 6.70
N LEU A 96 -9.38 10.23 7.72
CA LEU A 96 -10.83 10.08 7.85
C LEU A 96 -11.55 11.44 7.86
N VAL A 97 -10.97 12.46 8.50
CA VAL A 97 -11.53 13.82 8.47
C VAL A 97 -11.60 14.35 7.04
N PHE A 98 -10.54 14.18 6.25
CA PHE A 98 -10.53 14.60 4.84
C PHE A 98 -11.53 13.79 4.00
N LEU A 99 -11.69 12.49 4.27
CA LEU A 99 -12.71 11.68 3.60
C LEU A 99 -14.12 12.20 3.86
N PHE A 100 -14.46 12.58 5.09
CA PHE A 100 -15.80 13.11 5.37
C PHE A 100 -16.06 14.47 4.69
N ILE A 101 -15.03 15.30 4.53
CA ILE A 101 -15.15 16.62 3.90
C ILE A 101 -15.30 16.48 2.37
N GLN A 102 -14.44 15.66 1.74
CA GLN A 102 -14.31 15.62 0.27
C GLN A 102 -15.01 14.43 -0.39
N PHE A 103 -15.17 13.31 0.33
CA PHE A 103 -15.64 12.02 -0.18
C PHE A 103 -16.82 11.51 0.66
N ARG A 104 -17.93 12.27 0.65
CA ARG A 104 -19.10 12.03 1.51
C ARG A 104 -19.61 10.60 1.42
N ILE A 105 -19.83 9.99 2.59
CA ILE A 105 -20.30 8.61 2.73
C ILE A 105 -21.69 8.37 2.11
N THR A 106 -22.50 9.41 1.92
CA THR A 106 -23.84 9.31 1.31
C THR A 106 -23.82 8.98 -0.18
N ALA A 107 -22.66 9.09 -0.83
CA ALA A 107 -22.48 8.81 -2.27
C ALA A 107 -21.86 7.42 -2.53
N ILE A 108 -21.80 6.55 -1.52
CA ILE A 108 -21.21 5.21 -1.66
C ILE A 108 -22.25 4.16 -2.07
N ASP A 109 -21.81 3.20 -2.87
CA ASP A 109 -22.49 1.92 -2.96
C ASP A 109 -22.13 1.09 -1.73
N THR A 110 -23.08 0.99 -0.79
CA THR A 110 -22.88 0.32 0.48
C THR A 110 -22.73 -1.20 0.30
N ASN A 111 -23.41 -1.78 -0.69
CA ASN A 111 -23.32 -3.23 -0.96
C ASN A 111 -21.95 -3.58 -1.52
N PHE A 112 -21.46 -2.78 -2.46
CA PHE A 112 -20.11 -2.94 -3.02
C PHE A 112 -19.04 -2.75 -1.94
N LEU A 113 -19.17 -1.70 -1.13
CA LEU A 113 -18.24 -1.45 -0.02
C LEU A 113 -18.21 -2.62 0.96
N LEU A 114 -19.38 -3.09 1.41
CA LEU A 114 -19.48 -4.18 2.36
C LEU A 114 -18.86 -5.46 1.81
N LEU A 115 -19.18 -5.82 0.55
CA LEU A 115 -18.61 -6.99 -0.10
C LEU A 115 -17.08 -6.90 -0.20
N ALA A 116 -16.56 -5.74 -0.62
CA ALA A 116 -15.12 -5.53 -0.74
C ALA A 116 -14.41 -5.60 0.63
N VAL A 117 -14.97 -4.96 1.66
CA VAL A 117 -14.43 -5.00 3.03
C VAL A 117 -14.40 -6.42 3.57
N LEU A 118 -15.48 -7.20 3.39
CA LEU A 118 -15.52 -8.61 3.80
C LEU A 118 -14.49 -9.45 3.03
N ALA A 119 -14.34 -9.23 1.73
CA ALA A 119 -13.37 -9.94 0.91
C ALA A 119 -11.93 -9.63 1.34
N PHE A 120 -11.58 -8.37 1.59
CA PHE A 120 -10.26 -7.98 2.09
C PHE A 120 -10.02 -8.48 3.52
N MET A 121 -11.03 -8.48 4.38
CA MET A 121 -10.94 -9.05 5.72
C MET A 121 -10.64 -10.56 5.66
N ALA A 122 -11.37 -11.30 4.83
CA ALA A 122 -11.14 -12.72 4.64
C ALA A 122 -9.73 -13.01 4.11
N GLU A 123 -9.26 -12.25 3.11
CA GLU A 123 -7.90 -12.38 2.60
C GLU A 123 -6.86 -12.08 3.69
N ALA A 124 -7.07 -11.02 4.48
CA ALA A 124 -6.14 -10.63 5.53
C ALA A 124 -6.04 -11.71 6.63
N ILE A 125 -7.17 -12.33 7.01
CA ILE A 125 -7.20 -13.45 7.96
C ILE A 125 -6.41 -14.65 7.41
N VAL A 126 -6.73 -15.09 6.19
CA VAL A 126 -6.05 -16.25 5.58
C VAL A 126 -4.56 -15.99 5.43
N SER A 127 -4.19 -14.77 5.02
CA SER A 127 -2.80 -14.36 4.87
C SER A 127 -2.06 -14.24 6.19
N PHE A 128 -2.72 -13.76 7.25
CA PHE A 128 -2.17 -13.74 8.60
C PHE A 128 -1.87 -15.17 9.10
N ILE A 129 -2.80 -16.10 8.94
CA ILE A 129 -2.60 -17.51 9.34
C ILE A 129 -1.41 -18.12 8.58
N ARG A 130 -1.34 -17.91 7.26
CA ARG A 130 -0.22 -18.40 6.43
C ARG A 130 1.12 -17.79 6.86
N ARG A 131 1.16 -16.49 7.14
CA ARG A 131 2.38 -15.83 7.65
C ARG A 131 2.81 -16.42 8.99
N LYS A 132 1.88 -16.64 9.93
CA LYS A 132 2.18 -17.27 11.23
C LYS A 132 2.75 -18.69 11.12
N GLN A 133 2.35 -19.45 10.11
CA GLN A 133 2.95 -20.75 9.84
C GLN A 133 4.38 -20.61 9.32
N GLN A 134 4.64 -19.64 8.43
CA GLN A 134 5.95 -19.39 7.84
C GLN A 134 6.95 -18.78 8.83
N GLU A 135 6.49 -17.94 9.76
CA GLU A 135 7.31 -17.32 10.82
C GLU A 135 8.07 -18.33 11.70
N LYS A 136 7.60 -19.59 11.79
CA LYS A 136 8.29 -20.63 12.57
C LYS A 136 9.70 -20.92 12.06
N ASN A 137 9.91 -20.78 10.75
CA ASN A 137 11.10 -21.21 10.03
C ASN A 137 11.93 -20.07 9.44
N THR A 138 11.48 -18.82 9.57
CA THR A 138 12.11 -17.66 8.90
C THR A 138 12.42 -16.57 9.90
N LEU A 139 13.61 -15.98 9.81
CA LEU A 139 13.98 -14.77 10.54
C LEU A 139 13.37 -13.57 9.82
N ILE A 140 12.45 -12.85 10.47
CA ILE A 140 11.76 -11.70 9.87
C ILE A 140 12.42 -10.40 10.32
N ASN A 141 12.67 -9.49 9.38
CA ASN A 141 13.18 -8.17 9.70
C ASN A 141 12.06 -7.28 10.30
N ILE A 142 12.22 -6.83 11.54
CA ILE A 142 11.15 -6.08 12.25
C ILE A 142 10.93 -4.68 11.66
N GLY A 143 11.99 -4.05 11.13
CA GLY A 143 11.88 -2.73 10.48
C GLY A 143 11.02 -2.80 9.22
N SER A 144 11.26 -3.82 8.40
CA SER A 144 10.44 -4.08 7.21
C SER A 144 8.98 -4.33 7.58
N LEU A 145 8.73 -5.15 8.61
CA LEU A 145 7.37 -5.39 9.11
C LEU A 145 6.70 -4.10 9.61
N PHE A 146 7.46 -3.20 10.24
CA PHE A 146 6.97 -1.91 10.70
C PHE A 146 6.59 -0.97 9.54
N PHE A 147 7.44 -0.85 8.52
CA PHE A 147 7.28 0.14 7.44
C PHE A 147 6.44 -0.35 6.25
N LEU A 148 6.27 -1.66 6.03
CA LEU A 148 5.54 -2.21 4.89
C LEU A 148 4.12 -1.62 4.70
N PRO A 149 3.31 -1.41 5.76
CA PRO A 149 1.99 -0.80 5.61
C PRO A 149 2.01 0.64 5.06
N TYR A 150 3.08 1.40 5.30
CA TYR A 150 3.19 2.80 4.88
C TYR A 150 3.26 2.96 3.35
N LEU A 151 3.77 1.94 2.64
CA LEU A 151 3.79 1.93 1.18
C LEU A 151 2.40 2.06 0.55
N ARG A 152 1.33 1.68 1.28
CA ARG A 152 -0.06 1.81 0.82
C ARG A 152 -0.72 3.12 1.25
N ILE A 153 -0.32 3.65 2.40
CA ILE A 153 -0.84 4.92 2.93
C ILE A 153 -0.39 6.09 2.04
N VAL A 154 0.88 6.09 1.62
CA VAL A 154 1.49 7.22 0.90
C VAL A 154 0.73 7.55 -0.39
N PRO A 155 0.43 6.58 -1.30
CA PRO A 155 -0.40 6.87 -2.47
C PRO A 155 -1.77 7.45 -2.12
N MET A 156 -2.45 6.91 -1.10
CA MET A 156 -3.75 7.42 -0.67
C MET A 156 -3.69 8.85 -0.15
N HIS A 157 -2.63 9.20 0.61
CA HIS A 157 -2.42 10.55 1.12
C HIS A 157 -2.07 11.52 0.01
N LEU A 158 -1.17 11.14 -0.91
CA LEU A 158 -0.82 11.98 -2.05
C LEU A 158 -2.04 12.30 -2.93
N MET A 159 -2.96 11.33 -3.11
CA MET A 159 -4.19 11.52 -3.87
C MET A 159 -5.10 12.62 -3.29
N ILE A 160 -5.15 12.80 -1.96
CA ILE A 160 -6.00 13.80 -1.30
C ILE A 160 -5.25 15.10 -1.04
N LEU A 161 -4.02 15.00 -0.54
CA LEU A 161 -3.23 16.14 -0.09
C LEU A 161 -2.72 16.98 -1.27
N LEU A 162 -2.30 16.38 -2.39
CA LEU A 162 -1.78 17.15 -3.52
C LEU A 162 -2.84 18.10 -4.12
N PRO A 163 -4.08 17.66 -4.40
CA PRO A 163 -5.12 18.58 -4.84
C PRO A 163 -5.50 19.63 -3.78
N ALA A 164 -5.55 19.23 -2.49
CA ALA A 164 -5.95 20.11 -1.39
C ALA A 164 -4.92 21.22 -1.08
N PHE A 165 -3.62 20.92 -1.13
CA PHE A 165 -2.55 21.90 -0.86
C PHE A 165 -2.27 22.82 -2.04
N LEU A 166 -2.50 22.35 -3.26
CA LEU A 166 -2.19 23.14 -4.46
C LEU A 166 -3.41 23.91 -4.98
N ASN A 167 -4.60 23.75 -4.36
CA ASN A 167 -5.89 24.26 -4.88
C ASN A 167 -6.12 23.89 -6.36
N LEU A 168 -5.54 22.77 -6.79
CA LEU A 168 -5.63 22.28 -8.16
C LEU A 168 -6.78 21.29 -8.25
N GLN A 169 -7.51 21.31 -9.36
CA GLN A 169 -8.45 20.23 -9.64
C GLN A 169 -7.67 18.91 -9.70
N PRO A 170 -8.13 17.82 -9.05
CA PRO A 170 -7.46 16.52 -9.07
C PRO A 170 -7.14 16.02 -10.49
N SER A 171 -7.96 16.41 -11.47
CA SER A 171 -7.75 16.19 -12.90
C SER A 171 -6.45 16.81 -13.43
N ILE A 172 -6.12 18.03 -13.00
CA ILE A 172 -4.92 18.76 -13.42
C ILE A 172 -3.67 18.13 -12.80
N VAL A 173 -3.72 17.77 -11.51
CA VAL A 173 -2.60 17.10 -10.82
C VAL A 173 -2.31 15.74 -11.45
N PHE A 174 -3.35 14.96 -11.73
CA PHE A 174 -3.21 13.68 -12.42
C PHE A 174 -2.60 13.84 -13.82
N LEU A 175 -3.06 14.82 -14.61
CA LEU A 175 -2.53 15.08 -15.96
C LEU A 175 -1.06 15.53 -15.94
N VAL A 176 -0.67 16.37 -14.97
CA VAL A 176 0.72 16.81 -14.83
C VAL A 176 1.62 15.64 -14.42
N LEU A 177 1.25 14.87 -13.40
CA LEU A 177 2.02 13.69 -12.97
C LEU A 177 2.13 12.66 -14.10
N LYS A 178 1.06 12.46 -14.86
CA LYS A 178 1.06 11.54 -16.01
C LYS A 178 1.99 12.01 -17.12
N THR A 179 1.99 13.31 -17.42
CA THR A 179 2.86 13.91 -18.44
C THR A 179 4.34 13.75 -18.05
N ILE A 180 4.68 13.97 -16.77
CA ILE A 180 6.05 13.78 -16.27
C ILE A 180 6.46 12.30 -16.39
N ALA A 181 5.59 11.37 -16.02
CA ALA A 181 5.87 9.94 -16.13
C ALA A 181 6.11 9.49 -17.58
N ASP A 182 5.37 10.06 -18.54
CA ASP A 182 5.52 9.75 -19.96
C ASP A 182 6.82 10.32 -20.53
N LEU A 183 7.19 11.54 -20.15
CA LEU A 183 8.47 12.16 -20.54
C LEU A 183 9.67 11.40 -19.97
N LEU A 184 9.62 10.97 -18.71
CA LEU A 184 10.67 10.16 -18.09
C LEU A 184 10.79 8.78 -18.76
N SER A 185 9.65 8.15 -19.07
CA SER A 185 9.63 6.87 -19.77
C SER A 185 10.24 7.00 -21.17
N PHE A 186 9.92 8.07 -21.90
CA PHE A 186 10.50 8.36 -23.20
C PHE A 186 12.02 8.63 -23.12
N ALA A 187 12.46 9.44 -22.15
CA ALA A 187 13.88 9.74 -21.95
C ALA A 187 14.69 8.48 -21.58
N LEU A 188 14.14 7.64 -20.70
CA LEU A 188 14.76 6.37 -20.32
C LEU A 188 14.82 5.40 -21.51
N TYR A 189 13.74 5.32 -22.30
CA TYR A 189 13.69 4.52 -23.52
C TYR A 189 14.76 4.98 -24.51
N GLN A 190 14.86 6.28 -24.80
CA GLN A 190 15.89 6.83 -25.67
C GLN A 190 17.30 6.54 -25.14
N HIS A 191 17.55 6.69 -23.84
CA HIS A 191 18.86 6.40 -23.24
C HIS A 191 19.25 4.93 -23.36
N LEU A 192 18.32 4.00 -23.09
CA LEU A 192 18.57 2.56 -23.21
C LEU A 192 18.84 2.12 -24.65
N PHE A 193 18.09 2.67 -25.63
CA PHE A 193 18.25 2.31 -27.03
C PHE A 193 19.44 3.01 -27.71
N ASN A 194 19.81 4.23 -27.31
CA ASN A 194 21.06 4.83 -27.78
C ASN A 194 22.29 4.08 -27.26
N LYS A 195 22.25 3.62 -26.00
CA LYS A 195 23.32 2.81 -25.40
C LYS A 195 23.49 1.48 -26.14
N SER A 196 22.39 0.81 -26.48
CA SER A 196 22.40 -0.42 -27.29
C SER A 196 22.95 -0.21 -28.70
N ARG A 197 22.85 1.00 -29.26
CA ARG A 197 23.38 1.31 -30.59
C ARG A 197 24.90 1.53 -30.55
N THR A 198 25.43 2.22 -29.55
CA THR A 198 26.88 2.41 -29.35
C THR A 198 27.64 1.13 -29.00
N ASP A 199 27.01 0.18 -28.30
CA ASP A 199 27.63 -1.11 -27.99
C ASP A 199 27.72 -2.02 -29.23
N ASN A 200 26.82 -1.88 -30.21
CA ASN A 200 26.87 -2.64 -31.46
C ASN A 200 27.83 -2.04 -32.52
N THR A 201 28.12 -0.73 -32.48
CA THR A 201 29.09 -0.11 -33.40
C THR A 201 30.55 -0.19 -32.91
N SER A 202 30.77 -0.60 -31.66
CA SER A 202 32.13 -0.85 -31.12
C SER A 202 32.56 -2.32 -31.19
N LEU A 203 31.67 -3.20 -31.65
CA LEU A 203 31.90 -4.62 -31.93
C LEU A 203 31.87 -4.96 -33.44
N MET A 204 31.84 -3.94 -34.31
CA MET A 204 32.11 -4.02 -35.75
C MET A 204 33.35 -3.18 -36.06
#